data_AF-A0A7S0Y8M3-F1
#
_entry.id   AF-A0A7S0Y8M3-F1
#
_cell.length_a   1.000
_cell.length_b   1.000
_cell.length_c   1.000
_cell.angle_alpha   90.00
_cell.angle_beta   90.00
_cell.angle_gamma   90.00
#
_symmetry.space_group_name_H-M   'P 1'
#
loop_
_entity.id
_entity.type
_entity.pdbx_description
1 polymer ?
#
loop_
_entity_poly.entity_id
_entity_poly.type
_entity_poly.pdbx_seq_one_letter_code
_entity_poly.pdbx_strand_id
1 'polypeptide(L)'
;EARREGIQGASGELSKNQEFPTKAQIAFEKGTKACPQNIFLLQAWAIYEQQNRGDMKRSRELFDEAVGVDPHNPYVCHAYSLMEKKLGNNEAAISLLKQVLDAPSAKVTAA
;
A
#
# COMPACT_ATOMS: atom_id res chain seq x y z
N GLU A 1 21.29 11.99 -17.78
CA GLU A 1 20.41 11.96 -16.59
C GLU A 1 19.60 13.24 -16.50
N ALA A 2 18.30 13.17 -16.79
CA ALA A 2 17.35 14.20 -16.40
C ALA A 2 15.95 13.61 -16.36
N ARG A 3 15.36 13.64 -15.16
CA ARG A 3 13.92 13.61 -14.85
C ARG A 3 13.08 12.50 -15.47
N ARG A 4 12.93 11.44 -14.66
CA ARG A 4 11.69 10.70 -14.38
C ARG A 4 10.48 11.28 -15.11
N GLU A 5 10.05 10.55 -16.13
CA GLU A 5 8.81 10.77 -16.86
C GLU A 5 7.65 10.76 -15.87
N GLY A 6 7.17 11.96 -15.54
CA GLY A 6 5.88 12.17 -14.91
C GLY A 6 4.80 11.93 -15.93
N ILE A 7 4.44 10.66 -16.15
CA ILE A 7 3.29 10.29 -16.98
C ILE A 7 2.47 9.28 -16.18
N GLN A 8 1.58 9.76 -15.32
CA GLN A 8 0.34 9.05 -14.98
C GLN A 8 -0.65 10.01 -14.30
N GLY A 9 -0.93 11.15 -14.93
CA GLY A 9 -1.85 12.18 -14.40
C GLY A 9 -3.22 12.23 -15.08
N ALA A 10 -3.55 11.31 -15.99
CA ALA A 10 -4.70 11.47 -16.88
C ALA A 10 -5.53 10.19 -17.06
N SER A 11 -6.10 9.65 -15.98
CA SER A 11 -7.14 8.60 -16.09
C SER A 11 -8.31 8.81 -15.11
N GLY A 12 -8.42 10.01 -14.53
CA GLY A 12 -9.27 10.26 -13.36
C GLY A 12 -10.77 10.54 -13.60
N GLU A 13 -11.30 10.55 -14.82
CA GLU A 13 -12.64 11.16 -15.03
C GLU A 13 -13.72 10.33 -15.75
N LEU A 14 -13.51 9.06 -16.09
CA LEU A 14 -14.49 8.36 -16.97
C LEU A 14 -15.30 7.19 -16.41
N SER A 15 -15.30 6.87 -15.12
CA SER A 15 -16.04 5.68 -14.66
C SER A 15 -16.55 5.77 -13.23
N LYS A 16 -17.45 6.72 -12.95
CA LYS A 16 -18.20 6.74 -11.68
C LYS A 16 -19.46 5.87 -11.65
N ASN A 17 -19.84 5.16 -12.73
CA ASN A 17 -21.15 4.50 -12.78
C ASN A 17 -21.20 3.01 -13.11
N GLN A 18 -20.08 2.32 -13.38
CA GLN A 18 -20.02 0.86 -13.36
C GLN A 18 -18.61 0.42 -13.00
N GLU A 19 -18.36 0.16 -11.71
CA GLU A 19 -17.08 -0.34 -11.24
C GLU A 19 -17.00 -1.85 -11.51
N PHE A 20 -16.80 -2.22 -12.78
CA PHE A 20 -16.38 -3.57 -13.08
C PHE A 20 -14.97 -3.76 -12.52
N PRO A 21 -14.72 -4.82 -11.74
CA PRO A 21 -13.41 -5.05 -11.20
C PRO A 21 -12.42 -5.20 -12.35
N THR A 22 -11.33 -4.44 -12.31
CA THR A 22 -10.34 -4.48 -13.38
C THR A 22 -9.67 -5.86 -13.39
N LYS A 23 -9.05 -6.23 -14.52
CA LYS A 23 -8.25 -7.47 -14.59
C LYS A 23 -7.21 -7.55 -13.46
N ALA A 24 -6.67 -6.40 -13.05
CA ALA A 24 -5.73 -6.32 -11.93
C ALA A 24 -6.41 -6.67 -10.59
N GLN A 25 -7.58 -6.10 -10.27
CA GLN A 25 -8.31 -6.45 -9.05
C GLN A 25 -8.69 -7.93 -9.01
N ILE A 26 -9.13 -8.51 -10.13
CA ILE A 26 -9.44 -9.94 -10.22
C ILE A 26 -8.18 -10.78 -9.96
N ALA A 27 -7.02 -10.37 -10.48
CA ALA A 27 -5.75 -11.05 -10.24
C ALA A 27 -5.31 -10.93 -8.77
N PHE A 28 -5.44 -9.75 -8.17
CA PHE A 28 -5.13 -9.51 -6.76
C PHE A 28 -6.06 -10.30 -5.84
N GLU A 29 -7.37 -10.33 -6.11
CA GLU A 29 -8.34 -11.10 -5.33
C GLU A 29 -8.05 -12.61 -5.39
N LYS A 30 -7.76 -13.14 -6.58
CA LYS A 30 -7.35 -14.55 -6.73
C LYS A 30 -6.05 -14.83 -6.00
N GLY A 31 -5.08 -13.91 -6.10
CA GLY A 31 -3.80 -14.04 -5.42
C GLY A 31 -3.93 -14.00 -3.90
N THR A 32 -4.77 -13.13 -3.35
CA THR A 32 -5.01 -13.02 -1.90
C THR A 32 -5.82 -14.20 -1.39
N LYS A 33 -6.78 -14.73 -2.16
CA LYS A 33 -7.45 -16.00 -1.84
C LYS A 33 -6.48 -17.19 -1.80
N ALA A 34 -5.50 -17.22 -2.71
CA ALA A 34 -4.49 -18.28 -2.74
C ALA A 34 -3.45 -18.12 -1.63
N CYS A 35 -3.05 -16.88 -1.34
CA CYS A 35 -1.98 -16.53 -0.40
C CYS A 35 -2.39 -15.32 0.45
N PRO A 36 -3.27 -15.50 1.45
CA PRO A 36 -3.81 -14.38 2.24
C PRO A 36 -2.76 -13.72 3.15
N GLN A 37 -1.68 -14.43 3.48
CA GLN A 37 -0.59 -13.91 4.30
C GLN A 37 0.56 -13.31 3.48
N ASN A 38 0.41 -13.17 2.16
CA ASN A 38 1.47 -12.57 1.36
C ASN A 38 1.41 -11.03 1.44
N ILE A 39 2.22 -10.51 2.35
CA ILE A 39 2.37 -9.08 2.62
C ILE A 39 2.69 -8.26 1.36
N PHE A 40 3.56 -8.76 0.49
CA PHE A 40 3.94 -8.07 -0.74
C PHE A 40 2.78 -7.95 -1.72
N LEU A 41 1.90 -8.97 -1.75
CA LEU A 41 0.71 -8.95 -2.58
C LEU A 41 -0.31 -7.91 -2.08
N LEU A 42 -0.53 -7.85 -0.76
CA LEU A 42 -1.40 -6.85 -0.13
C LEU A 42 -0.89 -5.43 -0.34
N GLN A 43 0.43 -5.22 -0.18
CA GLN A 43 1.07 -3.94 -0.47
C GLN A 43 0.89 -3.53 -1.93
N ALA A 44 1.13 -4.44 -2.88
CA ALA A 44 0.96 -4.17 -4.30
C ALA A 44 -0.49 -3.81 -4.66
N TRP A 45 -1.45 -4.50 -4.05
CA TRP A 45 -2.87 -4.21 -4.24
C TRP A 45 -3.25 -2.84 -3.65
N ALA A 46 -2.80 -2.52 -2.44
CA ALA A 46 -3.05 -1.22 -1.81
C ALA A 46 -2.48 -0.05 -2.65
N ILE A 47 -1.27 -0.22 -3.16
CA ILE A 47 -0.62 0.77 -4.05
C ILE A 47 -1.41 0.92 -5.36
N TYR A 48 -1.94 -0.17 -5.91
CA TYR A 48 -2.78 -0.12 -7.11
C TYR A 48 -4.09 0.65 -6.85
N GLU A 49 -4.79 0.37 -5.75
CA GLU A 49 -6.05 1.04 -5.40
C GLU A 49 -5.85 2.55 -5.22
N GLN A 50 -4.80 2.97 -4.50
CA GLN A 50 -4.55 4.41 -4.31
C GLN A 50 -4.13 5.14 -5.59
N GLN A 51 -3.36 4.51 -6.48
CA GLN A 51 -2.79 5.18 -7.66
C GLN A 51 -3.74 5.15 -8.85
N ASN A 52 -4.39 4.02 -9.09
CA ASN A 52 -5.20 3.83 -10.29
C ASN A 52 -6.67 4.23 -10.08
N ARG A 53 -7.19 4.04 -8.87
CA ARG A 53 -8.61 4.33 -8.56
C ARG A 53 -8.80 5.54 -7.67
N GLY A 54 -7.75 5.93 -6.94
CA GLY A 54 -7.85 6.96 -5.91
C GLY A 54 -8.61 6.49 -4.67
N ASP A 55 -8.83 5.18 -4.52
CA ASP A 55 -9.59 4.57 -3.42
C ASP A 55 -8.71 4.42 -2.18
N MET A 56 -8.51 5.53 -1.48
CA MET A 56 -7.69 5.59 -0.27
C MET A 56 -8.25 4.73 0.87
N LYS A 57 -9.58 4.57 0.95
CA LYS A 57 -10.24 3.73 1.97
C LYS A 57 -9.85 2.27 1.81
N ARG A 58 -9.97 1.75 0.59
CA ARG A 58 -9.64 0.35 0.27
C ARG A 58 -8.15 0.08 0.42
N SER A 59 -7.32 1.03 0.00
CA SER A 59 -5.87 0.96 0.26
C SER A 59 -5.57 0.87 1.75
N ARG A 60 -6.30 1.60 2.62
CA ARG A 60 -6.10 1.54 4.07
C ARG A 60 -6.48 0.16 4.63
N GLU A 61 -7.61 -0.41 4.21
CA GLU A 61 -8.04 -1.75 4.63
C GLU A 61 -6.98 -2.81 4.28
N LEU A 62 -6.42 -2.74 3.07
CA LEU A 62 -5.37 -3.65 2.62
C LEU A 62 -4.05 -3.47 3.40
N PHE A 63 -3.70 -2.23 3.74
CA PHE A 63 -2.54 -1.97 4.59
C PHE A 63 -2.75 -2.45 6.03
N ASP A 64 -3.95 -2.31 6.58
CA ASP A 64 -4.30 -2.81 7.91
C ASP A 64 -4.18 -4.34 7.97
N GLU A 65 -4.69 -5.03 6.95
CA GLU A 65 -4.51 -6.49 6.81
C GLU A 65 -3.01 -6.86 6.71
N ALA A 66 -2.23 -6.12 5.91
CA ALA A 66 -0.80 -6.37 5.78
C ALA A 66 -0.02 -6.16 7.09
N VAL A 67 -0.36 -5.11 7.85
CA VAL A 67 0.20 -4.83 9.19
C VAL A 67 -0.26 -5.89 10.21
N GLY A 68 -1.48 -6.41 10.07
CA GLY A 68 -1.97 -7.53 10.89
C GLY A 68 -1.18 -8.82 10.67
N VAL A 69 -0.65 -9.04 9.46
CA VAL A 69 0.22 -10.19 9.17
C VAL A 69 1.64 -9.98 9.71
N ASP A 70 2.25 -8.82 9.47
CA ASP A 70 3.56 -8.47 10.00
C ASP A 70 3.64 -6.96 10.32
N PRO A 71 3.45 -6.58 11.59
CA PRO A 71 3.40 -5.17 11.99
C PRO A 71 4.77 -4.48 11.99
N HIS A 72 5.86 -5.24 11.86
CA HIS A 72 7.22 -4.71 11.86
C HIS A 72 7.82 -4.68 10.45
N ASN A 73 7.04 -4.98 9.41
CA ASN A 73 7.53 -4.99 8.05
C ASN A 73 7.84 -3.56 7.56
N PRO A 74 9.12 -3.21 7.32
CA PRO A 74 9.49 -1.85 6.96
C PRO A 74 8.89 -1.41 5.62
N TYR A 75 8.66 -2.34 4.69
CA TYR A 75 8.14 -2.02 3.36
C TYR A 75 6.67 -1.59 3.40
N VAL A 76 5.84 -2.33 4.13
CA VAL A 76 4.41 -2.03 4.30
C VAL A 76 4.23 -0.76 5.09
N CYS A 77 4.88 -0.65 6.25
CA CYS A 77 4.75 0.52 7.11
C CYS A 77 5.25 1.79 6.40
N HIS A 78 6.31 1.70 5.59
CA HIS A 78 6.74 2.82 4.75
C HIS A 78 5.65 3.19 3.73
N ALA A 79 5.12 2.22 2.97
CA ALA A 79 4.07 2.48 1.99
C ALA A 79 2.79 3.05 2.63
N TYR A 80 2.41 2.54 3.81
CA TYR A 80 1.25 3.00 4.56
C TYR A 80 1.47 4.41 5.13
N SER A 81 2.64 4.69 5.69
CA SER A 81 2.99 6.04 6.18
C SER A 81 2.96 7.09 5.06
N LEU A 82 3.40 6.74 3.84
CA LEU A 82 3.30 7.63 2.68
C LEU A 82 1.84 7.90 2.30
N MET A 83 0.96 6.91 2.41
CA MET A 83 -0.47 7.08 2.19
C MET A 83 -1.09 8.00 3.26
N GLU A 84 -0.81 7.77 4.54
CA GLU A 84 -1.30 8.61 5.64
C GLU A 84 -0.81 10.05 5.50
N LYS A 85 0.46 10.25 5.10
CA LYS A 85 1.00 11.58 4.81
C LYS A 85 0.25 12.28 3.67
N LYS A 86 -0.11 11.55 2.59
CA LYS A 86 -0.93 12.11 1.50
C LYS A 86 -2.34 12.50 1.97
N LEU A 87 -2.88 11.81 2.97
CA LEU A 87 -4.17 12.12 3.60
C LEU A 87 -4.10 13.26 4.63
N GLY A 88 -2.90 13.75 4.96
CA GLY A 88 -2.67 14.77 6.00
C GLY A 88 -2.51 14.20 7.42
N ASN A 89 -2.55 12.87 7.57
CA ASN A 89 -2.42 12.18 8.86
C ASN A 89 -0.94 11.95 9.22
N ASN A 90 -0.22 13.04 9.43
CA ASN A 90 1.22 12.97 9.72
C ASN A 90 1.54 12.23 11.03
N GLU A 91 0.70 12.38 12.05
CA GLU A 91 0.89 11.68 13.34
C GLU A 91 0.78 10.16 13.17
N ALA A 92 -0.20 9.68 12.42
CA ALA A 92 -0.36 8.26 12.12
C ALA A 92 0.83 7.71 11.31
N ALA A 93 1.29 8.46 10.30
CA ALA A 93 2.46 8.11 9.51
C ALA A 93 3.73 7.98 10.39
N ILE A 94 3.94 8.91 11.31
CA ILE A 94 5.08 8.88 12.24
C ILE A 94 4.95 7.71 13.21
N SER A 95 3.75 7.43 13.71
CA SER A 95 3.51 6.29 14.61
C SER A 95 3.88 4.96 13.95
N LEU A 96 3.43 4.75 12.71
CA LEU A 96 3.77 3.57 11.92
C LEU A 96 5.28 3.41 11.70
N LEU A 97 5.97 4.51 11.36
CA LEU A 97 7.43 4.49 11.18
C LEU A 97 8.15 4.24 12.50
N LYS A 98 7.67 4.82 13.61
CA LYS A 98 8.22 4.57 14.95
C LYS A 98 8.08 3.11 15.35
N GLN A 99 6.95 2.47 15.07
CA GLN A 99 6.77 1.04 15.38
C GLN A 99 7.82 0.16 14.68
N VAL A 100 8.15 0.45 13.42
CA VAL A 100 9.21 -0.27 12.69
C VAL A 100 10.60 -0.03 13.31
N LEU A 101 10.86 1.20 13.77
CA LEU A 101 12.15 1.58 14.35
C LEU A 101 12.32 1.09 15.80
N ASP A 102 11.22 1.02 16.55
CA ASP A 102 11.17 0.53 17.94
C ASP A 102 11.19 -1.00 18.01
N ALA A 103 10.80 -1.68 16.93
CA ALA A 103 11.01 -3.11 16.77
C ALA A 103 12.48 -3.42 17.10
N PRO A 104 12.77 -4.28 18.10
CA PRO A 104 14.14 -4.60 18.44
C PRO A 104 14.78 -5.13 17.17
N SER A 105 15.83 -4.45 16.72
CA SER A 105 16.69 -4.76 15.59
C SER A 105 16.96 -6.26 15.43
N ALA A 106 16.00 -6.99 14.87
CA ALA A 106 16.05 -8.42 14.61
C ALA A 106 16.04 -8.62 13.10
N LYS A 107 16.90 -7.84 12.43
CA LYS A 107 17.44 -8.03 11.08
C LYS A 107 18.31 -6.84 10.63
N VAL A 108 19.00 -6.12 11.54
CA VAL A 108 20.29 -5.53 11.15
C VAL A 108 21.24 -6.71 10.97
N THR A 109 21.10 -7.35 9.82
CA THR A 109 22.07 -8.29 9.28
C THR A 109 23.27 -7.42 8.92
N ALA A 110 24.12 -7.20 9.91
CA ALA A 110 25.53 -6.97 9.69
C ALA A 110 26.04 -8.19 8.91
N ALA A 111 26.37 -7.97 7.65
CA ALA A 111 27.27 -8.80 6.84
C ALA A 111 27.98 -7.86 5.87
#